data_AF-A0A059JF01-F1
#
_entry.id   AF-A0A059JF01-F1
#
_cell.length_a   1.000
_cell.length_b   1.000
_cell.length_c   1.000
_cell.angle_alpha   90.00
_cell.angle_beta   90.00
_cell.angle_gamma   90.00
#
_symmetry.space_group_name_H-M   'P 1'
#
loop_
_entity.id
_entity.type
_entity.pdbx_description
1 polymer ?
#
loop_
_entity_poly.entity_id
_entity_poly.type
_entity_poly.pdbx_seq_one_letter_code
_entity_poly.pdbx_strand_id
1 'polypeptide(L)'
;MKIVASTRLNKAQRAMTLSRAYGETSEAVFGQAETKPLEGLKTLYIVASSDKGLCGGIHSGLSKATRRMIMEKPDADIVVLGEKSKGQLSRSNEDNLVLSFAGVGKDVPTFAEAQAIADQICQLPTDYASIKIVYNKFINAQAYEPTTVEAFSEEAIIQSPNVVAFEVDSEVLANLREYALANSLYWALAEGHACEISVSSTTSRALY
;
A
#
# COMPACT_ATOMS: atom_id res chain seq x y z
N MET A 1 21.65 -19.33 -11.30
CA MET A 1 20.58 -18.39 -10.88
C MET A 1 20.10 -18.54 -9.43
N LYS A 2 20.19 -19.72 -8.78
CA LYS A 2 19.69 -19.95 -7.39
C LYS A 2 20.27 -18.98 -6.34
N ILE A 3 21.56 -18.63 -6.43
CA ILE A 3 22.26 -17.76 -5.46
C ILE A 3 21.81 -16.29 -5.60
N VAL A 4 21.59 -15.81 -6.82
CA VAL A 4 21.14 -14.42 -7.08
C VAL A 4 19.70 -14.21 -6.57
N ALA A 5 18.85 -15.22 -6.73
CA ALA A 5 17.49 -15.21 -6.20
C ALA A 5 17.49 -15.17 -4.65
N SER A 6 18.35 -15.97 -4.00
CA SER A 6 18.44 -15.96 -2.54
C SER A 6 18.99 -14.64 -1.97
N THR A 7 19.96 -14.00 -2.62
CA THR A 7 20.47 -12.70 -2.16
C THR A 7 19.43 -11.59 -2.29
N ARG A 8 18.64 -11.59 -3.38
CA ARG A 8 17.54 -10.64 -3.59
C ARG A 8 16.42 -10.84 -2.57
N LEU A 9 16.06 -12.09 -2.29
CA LEU A 9 15.06 -12.42 -1.27
C LEU A 9 15.49 -11.93 0.12
N ASN A 10 16.74 -12.19 0.51
CA ASN A 10 17.26 -11.71 1.80
C ASN A 10 17.23 -10.18 1.90
N LYS A 11 17.55 -9.47 0.82
CA LYS A 11 17.49 -8.00 0.78
C LYS A 11 16.04 -7.51 0.91
N ALA A 12 15.11 -8.11 0.18
CA ALA A 12 13.69 -7.75 0.22
C ALA A 12 13.05 -8.05 1.59
N GLN A 13 13.35 -9.20 2.18
CA GLN A 13 12.85 -9.56 3.52
C GLN A 13 13.35 -8.61 4.60
N ARG A 14 14.64 -8.20 4.55
CA ARG A 14 15.16 -7.20 5.49
C ARG A 14 14.42 -5.86 5.37
N ALA A 15 14.19 -5.40 4.15
CA ALA A 15 13.44 -4.16 3.91
C ALA A 15 12.00 -4.26 4.40
N MET A 16 11.33 -5.38 4.15
CA MET A 16 9.99 -5.66 4.67
C MET A 16 9.95 -5.67 6.21
N THR A 17 10.90 -6.32 6.88
CA THR A 17 10.93 -6.34 8.35
C THR A 17 11.09 -4.94 8.93
N LEU A 18 11.96 -4.11 8.33
CA LEU A 18 12.14 -2.72 8.75
C LEU A 18 10.87 -1.90 8.50
N SER A 19 10.32 -1.96 7.29
CA SER A 19 9.14 -1.16 6.92
C SER A 19 7.92 -1.55 7.75
N ARG A 20 7.73 -2.84 8.05
CA ARG A 20 6.64 -3.32 8.89
C ARG A 20 6.74 -2.78 10.32
N ALA A 21 7.93 -2.75 10.90
CA ALA A 21 8.11 -2.18 12.24
C ALA A 21 7.73 -0.69 12.30
N TYR A 22 8.07 0.09 11.26
CA TYR A 22 7.63 1.49 11.15
C TYR A 22 6.11 1.62 10.93
N GLY A 23 5.52 0.75 10.11
CA GLY A 23 4.09 0.71 9.86
C GLY A 23 3.27 0.38 11.11
N GLU A 24 3.61 -0.70 11.80
CA GLU A 24 2.95 -1.15 13.04
C GLU A 24 3.04 -0.10 14.16
N THR A 25 4.17 0.61 14.25
CA THR A 25 4.32 1.70 15.23
C THR A 25 3.36 2.86 14.91
N SER A 26 3.24 3.23 13.63
CA SER A 26 2.31 4.28 13.21
C SER A 26 0.85 3.86 13.43
N GLU A 27 0.52 2.60 13.14
CA GLU A 27 -0.82 2.05 13.38
C GLU A 27 -1.16 2.03 14.87
N ALA A 28 -0.20 1.70 15.74
CA ALA A 28 -0.39 1.73 17.18
C ALA A 28 -0.72 3.13 17.72
N VAL A 29 -0.11 4.18 17.16
CA VAL A 29 -0.43 5.58 17.53
C VAL A 29 -1.88 5.91 17.19
N PHE A 30 -2.32 5.64 15.96
CA PHE A 30 -3.71 5.90 15.56
C PHE A 30 -4.72 4.98 16.28
N GLY A 31 -4.31 3.76 16.62
CA GLY A 31 -5.10 2.84 17.43
C GLY A 31 -5.32 3.36 18.86
N GLN A 32 -4.30 3.92 19.50
CA GLN A 32 -4.42 4.54 20.83
C GLN A 32 -5.22 5.84 20.78
N ALA A 33 -5.12 6.61 19.69
CA ALA A 33 -5.95 7.78 19.44
C ALA A 33 -7.43 7.43 19.17
N GLU A 34 -7.74 6.15 18.91
CA GLU A 34 -9.04 5.64 18.46
C GLU A 34 -9.51 6.31 17.15
N THR A 35 -8.57 6.61 16.25
CA THR A 35 -8.85 7.24 14.97
C THR A 35 -9.73 6.34 14.10
N LYS A 36 -10.77 6.93 13.52
CA LYS A 36 -11.70 6.25 12.61
C LYS A 36 -11.81 7.02 11.30
N PRO A 37 -12.01 6.34 10.16
CA PRO A 37 -12.27 7.03 8.90
C PRO A 37 -13.56 7.84 9.02
N LEU A 38 -13.61 9.00 8.35
CA LEU A 38 -14.82 9.80 8.30
C LEU A 38 -15.91 9.13 7.45
N GLU A 39 -17.16 9.40 7.80
CA GLU A 39 -18.32 8.99 7.01
C GLU A 39 -18.70 10.06 5.99
N GLY A 40 -19.17 9.66 4.80
CA GLY A 40 -19.80 10.58 3.83
C GLY A 40 -18.90 11.12 2.71
N LEU A 41 -17.57 10.95 2.76
CA LEU A 41 -16.69 11.22 1.60
C LEU A 41 -16.27 9.93 0.90
N LYS A 42 -15.76 10.09 -0.33
CA LYS A 42 -15.28 8.97 -1.15
C LYS A 42 -14.13 8.21 -0.48
N THR A 43 -14.02 6.93 -0.80
CA THR A 43 -12.87 6.08 -0.44
C THR A 43 -11.87 6.05 -1.59
N LEU A 44 -10.58 6.13 -1.29
CA LEU A 44 -9.50 5.92 -2.25
C LEU A 44 -8.80 4.58 -1.98
N TYR A 45 -8.78 3.70 -2.99
CA TYR A 45 -7.99 2.47 -2.93
C TYR A 45 -6.65 2.67 -3.65
N ILE A 46 -5.55 2.56 -2.92
CA ILE A 46 -4.20 2.60 -3.50
C ILE A 46 -3.70 1.16 -3.65
N VAL A 47 -3.55 0.68 -4.88
CA VAL A 47 -3.13 -0.70 -5.17
C VAL A 47 -1.61 -0.76 -5.29
N ALA A 48 -0.94 -1.28 -4.27
CA ALA A 48 0.51 -1.42 -4.21
C ALA A 48 0.98 -2.69 -4.95
N SER A 49 1.24 -2.55 -6.25
CA SER A 49 1.68 -3.61 -7.16
C SER A 49 3.08 -3.28 -7.72
N SER A 50 3.45 -3.89 -8.85
CA SER A 50 4.73 -3.61 -9.54
C SER A 50 4.61 -3.76 -11.06
N ASP A 51 5.67 -3.35 -11.76
CA ASP A 51 5.78 -3.50 -13.21
C ASP A 51 6.28 -4.89 -13.63
N LYS A 52 6.91 -5.62 -12.70
CA LYS A 52 7.56 -6.89 -12.99
C LYS A 52 6.56 -8.04 -13.01
N GLY A 53 6.76 -8.97 -13.92
CA GLY A 53 5.95 -10.17 -14.06
C GLY A 53 6.66 -11.43 -13.56
N LEU A 54 6.15 -12.61 -13.95
CA LEU A 54 6.73 -13.91 -13.62
C LEU A 54 6.80 -14.18 -12.09
N CYS A 55 5.79 -13.69 -11.38
CA CYS A 55 5.64 -13.79 -9.92
C CYS A 55 4.33 -14.50 -9.55
N GLY A 56 3.88 -15.46 -10.37
CA GLY A 56 2.66 -16.23 -10.13
C GLY A 56 1.40 -15.36 -10.05
N GLY A 57 0.57 -15.60 -9.03
CA GLY A 57 -0.73 -14.96 -8.84
C GLY A 57 -0.72 -13.67 -8.02
N ILE A 58 0.44 -13.05 -7.78
CA ILE A 58 0.59 -11.85 -6.94
C ILE A 58 -0.31 -10.70 -7.43
N HIS A 59 -0.21 -10.36 -8.72
CA HIS A 59 -0.93 -9.23 -9.31
C HIS A 59 -2.41 -9.52 -9.53
N SER A 60 -2.73 -10.71 -10.04
CA SER A 60 -4.12 -11.12 -10.30
C SER A 60 -4.92 -11.30 -9.01
N GLY A 61 -4.30 -11.84 -7.95
CA GLY A 61 -4.89 -11.94 -6.62
C GLY A 61 -5.21 -10.57 -6.05
N LEU A 62 -4.23 -9.65 -6.09
CA LEU A 62 -4.40 -8.28 -5.60
C LEU A 62 -5.51 -7.54 -6.36
N SER A 63 -5.46 -7.53 -7.69
CA SER A 63 -6.50 -6.88 -8.51
C SER A 63 -7.89 -7.54 -8.36
N LYS A 64 -7.97 -8.84 -8.07
CA LYS A 64 -9.25 -9.51 -7.77
C LYS A 64 -9.81 -9.05 -6.42
N ALA A 65 -8.96 -8.89 -5.41
CA ALA A 65 -9.37 -8.36 -4.11
C ALA A 65 -9.86 -6.91 -4.23
N THR A 66 -9.12 -6.05 -4.95
CA THR A 66 -9.52 -4.66 -5.19
C THR A 66 -10.88 -4.58 -5.90
N ARG A 67 -11.14 -5.41 -6.93
CA ARG A 67 -12.45 -5.45 -7.59
C ARG A 67 -13.59 -5.78 -6.64
N ARG A 68 -13.38 -6.67 -5.67
CA ARG A 68 -14.39 -7.00 -4.65
C ARG A 68 -14.70 -5.78 -3.78
N MET A 69 -13.66 -5.07 -3.35
CA MET A 69 -13.82 -3.84 -2.55
C MET A 69 -14.57 -2.74 -3.32
N ILE A 70 -14.34 -2.63 -4.63
CA ILE A 70 -15.06 -1.66 -5.48
C ILE A 70 -16.51 -2.09 -5.73
N MET A 71 -16.79 -3.38 -5.84
CA MET A 71 -18.19 -3.84 -5.95
C MET A 71 -19.01 -3.47 -4.70
N GLU A 72 -18.37 -3.42 -3.53
CA GLU A 72 -19.00 -2.97 -2.28
C GLU A 72 -19.10 -1.44 -2.17
N LYS A 73 -18.16 -0.71 -2.79
CA LYS A 73 -18.14 0.76 -2.86
C LYS A 73 -17.90 1.24 -4.31
N PRO A 74 -18.93 1.26 -5.17
CA PRO A 74 -18.77 1.55 -6.60
C PRO A 74 -18.30 2.98 -6.91
N ASP A 75 -18.52 3.91 -5.97
CA ASP A 75 -18.13 5.32 -6.05
C ASP A 75 -16.67 5.58 -5.64
N ALA A 76 -15.96 4.56 -5.17
CA ALA A 76 -14.56 4.67 -4.76
C ALA A 76 -13.62 4.90 -5.94
N ASP A 77 -12.58 5.68 -5.70
CA ASP A 77 -11.54 5.94 -6.70
C ASP A 77 -10.34 5.00 -6.46
N ILE A 78 -9.51 4.82 -7.49
CA ILE A 78 -8.36 3.91 -7.49
C ILE A 78 -7.12 4.65 -7.95
N VAL A 79 -6.05 4.52 -7.16
CA VAL A 79 -4.67 4.78 -7.61
C VAL A 79 -3.97 3.44 -7.76
N VAL A 80 -3.26 3.23 -8.87
CA VAL A 80 -2.49 1.98 -9.06
C VAL A 80 -0.99 2.26 -9.13
N LEU A 81 -0.23 1.59 -8.26
CA LEU A 81 1.23 1.60 -8.27
C LEU A 81 1.70 0.37 -9.05
N GLY A 82 2.22 0.59 -10.26
CA GLY A 82 2.75 -0.44 -11.12
C GLY A 82 1.83 -0.85 -12.29
N GLU A 83 2.44 -1.18 -13.42
CA GLU A 83 1.75 -1.41 -14.68
C GLU A 83 0.96 -2.73 -14.73
N LYS A 84 1.31 -3.74 -13.92
CA LYS A 84 0.63 -5.05 -13.97
C LYS A 84 -0.80 -5.00 -13.45
N SER A 85 -1.01 -4.42 -12.27
CA SER A 85 -2.36 -4.26 -11.74
C SER A 85 -3.15 -3.20 -12.50
N LYS A 86 -2.48 -2.17 -13.04
CA LYS A 86 -3.12 -1.14 -13.86
C LYS A 86 -3.78 -1.75 -15.10
N GLY A 87 -3.03 -2.54 -15.88
CA GLY A 87 -3.57 -3.18 -17.09
C GLY A 87 -4.67 -4.22 -16.80
N GLN A 88 -4.78 -4.72 -15.57
CA GLN A 88 -5.87 -5.59 -15.15
C GLN A 88 -7.11 -4.80 -14.71
N LEU A 89 -6.92 -3.76 -13.90
CA LEU A 89 -8.01 -2.96 -13.34
C LEU A 89 -8.62 -2.02 -14.39
N SER A 90 -7.83 -1.47 -15.31
CA SER A 90 -8.34 -0.61 -16.38
C SER A 90 -9.33 -1.30 -17.31
N ARG A 91 -9.33 -2.65 -17.39
CA ARG A 91 -10.29 -3.39 -18.22
C ARG A 91 -11.69 -3.47 -17.60
N SER A 92 -11.81 -3.28 -16.29
CA SER A 92 -13.06 -3.50 -15.55
C SER A 92 -13.49 -2.32 -14.69
N ASN A 93 -12.59 -1.37 -14.41
CA ASN A 93 -12.75 -0.27 -13.46
C ASN A 93 -12.04 0.98 -13.98
N GLU A 94 -12.09 1.23 -15.29
CA GLU A 94 -11.46 2.39 -15.93
C GLU A 94 -11.98 3.71 -15.32
N ASP A 95 -13.30 3.80 -15.13
CA ASP A 95 -13.96 5.00 -14.59
C ASP A 95 -13.55 5.32 -13.14
N ASN A 96 -13.11 4.31 -12.39
CA ASN A 96 -12.62 4.50 -11.02
C ASN A 96 -11.13 4.89 -10.98
N LEU A 97 -10.37 4.70 -12.06
CA LEU A 97 -8.91 4.90 -12.07
C LEU A 97 -8.57 6.38 -12.23
N VAL A 98 -8.10 7.02 -11.15
CA VAL A 98 -7.79 8.46 -11.15
C VAL A 98 -6.31 8.77 -11.35
N LEU A 99 -5.43 7.84 -10.98
CA LEU A 99 -3.98 8.01 -11.09
C LEU A 99 -3.27 6.67 -11.23
N SER A 100 -2.14 6.64 -11.94
CA SER A 100 -1.30 5.46 -12.03
C SER A 100 0.18 5.81 -12.09
N PHE A 101 1.01 4.96 -11.49
CA PHE A 101 2.46 5.11 -11.47
C PHE A 101 3.12 3.93 -12.18
N ALA A 102 4.12 4.23 -13.00
CA ALA A 102 5.00 3.24 -13.63
C ALA A 102 6.39 3.27 -12.98
N GLY A 103 7.23 2.29 -13.30
CA GLY A 103 8.60 2.17 -12.76
C GLY A 103 8.68 1.52 -11.39
N VAL A 104 7.58 0.97 -10.87
CA VAL A 104 7.49 0.45 -9.50
C VAL A 104 8.03 -0.99 -9.40
N GLY A 105 8.80 -1.30 -8.35
CA GLY A 105 9.28 -2.65 -8.03
C GLY A 105 10.49 -3.10 -8.87
N LYS A 106 11.22 -2.17 -9.50
CA LYS A 106 12.49 -2.49 -10.19
C LYS A 106 13.57 -2.93 -9.21
N ASP A 107 13.71 -2.21 -8.10
CA ASP A 107 14.60 -2.53 -6.99
C ASP A 107 13.79 -2.58 -5.69
N VAL A 108 14.47 -2.81 -4.58
CA VAL A 108 13.83 -2.78 -3.25
C VAL A 108 13.30 -1.35 -3.03
N PRO A 109 12.00 -1.18 -2.74
CA PRO A 109 11.40 0.13 -2.55
C PRO A 109 12.13 0.94 -1.48
N THR A 110 12.19 2.24 -1.69
CA THR A 110 12.78 3.22 -0.77
C THR A 110 11.72 4.15 -0.21
N PHE A 111 11.99 4.76 0.94
CA PHE A 111 11.07 5.75 1.52
C PHE A 111 10.92 6.98 0.62
N ALA A 112 11.99 7.39 -0.09
CA ALA A 112 11.93 8.52 -1.02
C ALA A 112 10.96 8.27 -2.19
N GLU A 113 10.91 7.04 -2.72
CA GLU A 113 9.92 6.67 -3.74
C GLU A 113 8.50 6.71 -3.18
N ALA A 114 8.29 6.19 -1.96
CA ALA A 114 6.99 6.22 -1.30
C ALA A 114 6.52 7.67 -1.01
N GLN A 115 7.43 8.55 -0.60
CA GLN A 115 7.16 9.97 -0.38
C GLN A 115 6.76 10.65 -1.70
N ALA A 116 7.52 10.46 -2.78
CA ALA A 116 7.18 11.05 -4.07
C ALA A 116 5.80 10.60 -4.58
N ILE A 117 5.42 9.34 -4.31
CA ILE A 117 4.07 8.83 -4.61
C ILE A 117 3.03 9.50 -3.70
N ALA A 118 3.30 9.63 -2.40
CA ALA A 118 2.41 10.29 -1.45
C ALA A 118 2.13 11.74 -1.85
N ASP A 119 3.17 12.50 -2.21
CA ASP A 119 3.05 13.91 -2.63
C ASP A 119 2.12 14.05 -3.84
N GLN A 120 2.23 13.16 -4.82
CA GLN A 120 1.35 13.14 -5.99
C GLN A 120 -0.09 12.75 -5.66
N ILE A 121 -0.29 11.87 -4.67
CA ILE A 121 -1.64 11.50 -4.20
C ILE A 121 -2.29 12.64 -3.42
N CYS A 122 -1.52 13.39 -2.61
CA CYS A 122 -2.00 14.57 -1.90
C CYS A 122 -2.41 15.72 -2.85
N GLN A 123 -1.94 15.71 -4.10
CA GLN A 123 -2.31 16.68 -5.14
C GLN A 123 -3.62 16.33 -5.85
N LEU A 124 -4.27 15.19 -5.54
CA LEU A 124 -5.55 14.85 -6.12
C LEU A 124 -6.62 15.89 -5.70
N PRO A 125 -7.51 16.30 -6.62
CA PRO A 125 -8.50 17.36 -6.34
C PRO A 125 -9.68 16.87 -5.48
N THR A 126 -9.78 15.56 -5.23
CA THR A 126 -10.85 14.95 -4.47
C THR A 126 -10.41 14.75 -3.02
N ASP A 127 -11.20 15.24 -2.07
CA ASP A 127 -10.99 14.95 -0.66
C ASP A 127 -11.53 13.55 -0.33
N TYR A 128 -10.65 12.70 0.21
CA TYR A 128 -10.97 11.31 0.57
C TYR A 128 -11.06 11.16 2.08
N ALA A 129 -12.19 10.66 2.59
CA ALA A 129 -12.36 10.36 4.02
C ALA A 129 -11.54 9.15 4.48
N SER A 130 -11.33 8.20 3.56
CA SER A 130 -10.66 6.93 3.85
C SER A 130 -9.75 6.58 2.70
N ILE A 131 -8.44 6.54 2.97
CA ILE A 131 -7.46 6.00 2.05
C ILE A 131 -7.09 4.60 2.51
N LYS A 132 -7.24 3.62 1.63
CA LYS A 132 -6.93 2.21 1.91
C LYS A 132 -5.87 1.73 0.94
N ILE A 133 -4.70 1.41 1.47
CA ILE A 133 -3.59 0.88 0.66
C ILE A 133 -3.74 -0.64 0.62
N VAL A 134 -4.07 -1.17 -0.55
CA VAL A 134 -4.24 -2.60 -0.81
C VAL A 134 -2.89 -3.18 -1.21
N TYR A 135 -2.39 -4.15 -0.44
CA TYR A 135 -1.09 -4.79 -0.69
C TYR A 135 -1.15 -6.29 -0.38
N ASN A 136 -0.12 -7.03 -0.79
CA ASN A 136 0.02 -8.44 -0.43
C ASN A 136 0.83 -8.57 0.86
N LYS A 137 0.16 -8.98 1.95
CA LYS A 137 0.79 -9.29 3.23
C LYS A 137 1.56 -10.60 3.14
N PHE A 138 2.79 -10.58 3.60
CA PHE A 138 3.68 -11.72 3.64
C PHE A 138 3.38 -12.59 4.88
N ILE A 139 2.86 -13.79 4.64
CA ILE A 139 2.63 -14.79 5.70
C ILE A 139 3.89 -15.67 5.83
N ASN A 140 4.30 -16.29 4.72
CA ASN A 140 5.52 -17.09 4.64
C ASN A 140 5.98 -17.19 3.17
N ALA A 141 7.05 -17.95 2.92
CA ALA A 141 7.65 -18.00 1.59
C ALA A 141 6.70 -18.53 0.47
N GLN A 142 5.64 -19.26 0.84
CA GLN A 142 4.68 -19.88 -0.08
C GLN A 142 3.29 -19.23 -0.01
N ALA A 143 2.99 -18.48 1.05
CA ALA A 143 1.67 -17.92 1.31
C ALA A 143 1.74 -16.41 1.53
N TYR A 144 0.80 -15.73 0.89
CA TYR A 144 0.57 -14.30 1.00
C TYR A 144 -0.92 -14.04 0.84
N GLU A 145 -1.40 -12.93 1.37
CA GLU A 145 -2.81 -12.55 1.29
C GLU A 145 -2.97 -11.08 0.94
N PRO A 146 -3.88 -10.72 0.02
CA PRO A 146 -4.27 -9.32 -0.17
C PRO A 146 -4.92 -8.78 1.11
N THR A 147 -4.37 -7.70 1.64
CA THR A 147 -4.90 -6.99 2.82
C THR A 147 -4.89 -5.48 2.59
N THR A 148 -5.41 -4.73 3.55
CA THR A 148 -5.43 -3.26 3.51
C THR A 148 -4.80 -2.68 4.76
N VAL A 149 -4.03 -1.61 4.60
CA VAL A 149 -3.68 -0.68 5.68
C VAL A 149 -4.41 0.64 5.45
N GLU A 150 -4.96 1.22 6.52
CA GLU A 150 -5.66 2.50 6.45
C GLU A 150 -4.67 3.66 6.61
N ALA A 151 -4.88 4.71 5.83
CA ALA A 151 -4.28 6.02 6.02
C ALA A 151 -5.42 7.03 6.24
N PHE A 152 -5.51 7.53 7.47
CA PHE A 152 -6.57 8.44 7.92
C PHE A 152 -6.40 9.84 7.35
N SER A 153 -7.49 10.57 7.11
CA SER A 153 -7.43 11.99 6.73
C SER A 153 -7.03 12.87 7.92
N GLU A 154 -6.65 14.13 7.66
CA GLU A 154 -6.32 15.06 8.75
C GLU A 154 -7.51 15.29 9.68
N GLU A 155 -8.71 15.45 9.11
CA GLU A 155 -9.95 15.66 9.86
C GLU A 155 -10.31 14.43 10.69
N ALA A 156 -10.05 13.22 10.18
CA ALA A 156 -10.22 11.99 10.94
C ALA A 156 -9.30 11.96 12.18
N ILE A 157 -8.05 12.41 12.02
CA ILE A 157 -7.08 12.48 13.12
C ILE A 157 -7.52 13.53 14.16
N ILE A 158 -8.00 14.70 13.71
CA ILE A 158 -8.50 15.76 14.61
C ILE A 158 -9.74 15.30 15.40
N GLN A 159 -10.65 14.56 14.76
CA GLN A 159 -11.87 14.05 15.39
C GLN A 159 -11.65 12.78 16.23
N SER A 160 -10.40 12.32 16.35
CA SER A 160 -10.08 11.11 17.10
C SER A 160 -10.33 11.32 18.60
N PRO A 161 -11.09 10.43 19.28
CA PRO A 161 -11.52 10.63 20.66
C PRO A 161 -10.38 10.92 21.65
N ASN A 162 -9.24 10.27 21.47
CA ASN A 162 -8.11 10.36 22.40
C ASN A 162 -6.95 11.21 21.88
N VAL A 163 -7.09 11.95 20.76
CA VAL A 163 -5.98 12.76 20.20
C VAL A 163 -5.51 13.86 21.17
N VAL A 164 -6.43 14.42 21.95
CA VAL A 164 -6.14 15.47 22.93
C VAL A 164 -5.18 14.98 24.02
N ALA A 165 -5.20 13.69 24.36
CA ALA A 165 -4.30 13.10 25.36
C ALA A 165 -2.83 13.08 24.92
N PHE A 166 -2.55 13.29 23.63
CA PHE A 166 -1.19 13.37 23.09
C PHE A 166 -0.61 14.79 23.15
N GLU A 167 -1.38 15.79 23.57
CA GLU A 167 -0.93 17.19 23.70
C GLU A 167 -0.25 17.74 22.42
N VAL A 168 -0.78 17.37 21.24
CA VAL A 168 -0.19 17.73 19.95
C VAL A 168 -0.77 19.06 19.44
N ASP A 169 0.11 19.95 18.97
CA ASP A 169 -0.30 21.18 18.29
C ASP A 169 -0.98 20.86 16.94
N SER A 170 -2.11 21.53 16.66
CA SER A 170 -2.89 21.29 15.43
C SER A 170 -2.09 21.54 14.15
N GLU A 171 -1.14 22.46 14.16
CA GLU A 171 -0.27 22.78 13.01
C GLU A 171 0.64 21.60 12.58
N VAL A 172 0.88 20.64 13.48
CA VAL A 172 1.76 19.49 13.20
C VAL A 172 0.97 18.29 12.65
N LEU A 173 -0.36 18.28 12.77
CA LEU A 173 -1.20 17.17 12.35
C LEU A 173 -1.18 16.96 10.82
N ALA A 174 -1.12 18.04 10.04
CA ALA A 174 -0.93 17.97 8.59
C ALA A 174 0.39 17.26 8.22
N ASN A 175 1.49 17.62 8.89
CA ASN A 175 2.79 16.98 8.67
C ASN A 175 2.77 15.50 9.08
N LEU A 176 2.11 15.17 10.20
CA LEU A 176 1.93 13.78 10.64
C LEU A 176 1.12 12.97 9.63
N ARG A 177 0.06 13.57 9.07
CA ARG A 177 -0.81 12.98 8.07
C ARG A 177 -0.05 12.62 6.78
N GLU A 178 0.77 13.54 6.28
CA GLU A 178 1.61 13.33 5.09
C GLU A 178 2.67 12.25 5.35
N TYR A 179 3.35 12.35 6.49
CA TYR A 179 4.35 11.37 6.90
C TYR A 179 3.75 9.96 7.06
N ALA A 180 2.58 9.86 7.70
CA ALA A 180 1.87 8.60 7.89
C ALA A 180 1.47 7.96 6.55
N LEU A 181 1.04 8.75 5.56
CA LEU A 181 0.74 8.25 4.22
C LEU A 181 1.98 7.63 3.57
N ALA A 182 3.09 8.37 3.56
CA ALA A 182 4.35 7.92 2.99
C ALA A 182 4.87 6.66 3.70
N ASN A 183 4.73 6.59 5.01
CA ASN A 183 5.12 5.42 5.80
C ASN A 183 4.27 4.17 5.47
N SER A 184 2.94 4.31 5.42
CA SER A 184 2.05 3.20 5.07
C SER A 184 2.26 2.74 3.62
N LEU A 185 2.55 3.66 2.69
CA LEU A 185 2.94 3.32 1.32
C LEU A 185 4.27 2.57 1.27
N TYR A 186 5.27 3.02 2.02
CA TYR A 186 6.56 2.36 2.12
C TYR A 186 6.43 0.94 2.67
N TRP A 187 5.64 0.76 3.73
CA TRP A 187 5.32 -0.55 4.29
C TRP A 187 4.69 -1.46 3.24
N ALA A 188 3.59 -1.02 2.61
CA ALA A 188 2.87 -1.77 1.60
C ALA A 188 3.75 -2.18 0.40
N LEU A 189 4.55 -1.25 -0.12
CA LEU A 189 5.44 -1.49 -1.25
C LEU A 189 6.56 -2.49 -0.91
N ALA A 190 7.24 -2.30 0.23
CA ALA A 190 8.34 -3.17 0.63
C ALA A 190 7.86 -4.60 0.95
N GLU A 191 6.71 -4.74 1.60
CA GLU A 191 6.12 -6.04 1.90
C GLU A 191 5.58 -6.74 0.64
N GLY A 192 4.87 -6.00 -0.23
CA GLY A 192 4.45 -6.50 -1.54
C GLY A 192 5.63 -6.96 -2.41
N HIS A 193 6.74 -6.22 -2.39
CA HIS A 193 7.97 -6.59 -3.09
C HIS A 193 8.58 -7.89 -2.54
N ALA A 194 8.60 -8.08 -1.22
CA ALA A 194 9.08 -9.32 -0.62
C ALA A 194 8.23 -10.54 -1.02
N CYS A 195 6.90 -10.38 -1.08
CA CYS A 195 5.99 -11.41 -1.61
C CYS A 195 6.32 -11.76 -3.07
N GLU A 196 6.48 -10.75 -3.93
CA GLU A 196 6.80 -10.94 -5.35
C GLU A 196 8.11 -11.72 -5.55
N ILE A 197 9.17 -11.33 -4.84
CA ILE A 197 10.48 -11.98 -4.93
C ILE A 197 10.43 -13.41 -4.38
N SER A 198 9.66 -13.66 -3.31
CA SER A 198 9.51 -15.00 -2.74
C SER A 198 8.83 -15.97 -3.70
N VAL A 199 7.72 -15.54 -4.32
CA VAL A 199 7.00 -16.36 -5.30
C VAL A 199 7.86 -16.57 -6.53
N SER A 200 8.47 -15.52 -7.09
CA SER A 200 9.33 -15.63 -8.27
C SER A 200 10.51 -16.58 -8.04
N SER A 201 11.13 -16.53 -6.85
CA SER A 201 12.21 -17.44 -6.45
C SER A 201 11.76 -18.90 -6.35
N THR A 202 10.51 -19.13 -5.90
CA THR A 202 9.92 -20.47 -5.77
C THR A 202 9.52 -21.02 -7.14
N THR A 203 8.87 -20.21 -7.99
CA THR A 203 8.52 -20.58 -9.37
C THR A 203 9.78 -20.93 -10.18
N SER A 204 10.84 -20.15 -10.03
CA SER A 204 12.13 -20.44 -10.68
C SER A 204 12.76 -21.76 -10.23
N ARG A 205 12.44 -22.26 -9.02
CA ARG A 205 12.94 -23.55 -8.54
C ARG A 205 12.11 -24.74 -9.01
N ALA A 206 10.82 -24.53 -9.31
CA ALA A 206 9.93 -25.59 -9.78
C ALA A 206 10.07 -25.91 -11.28
N LEU A 207 10.74 -25.02 -12.04
CA LEU A 207 11.00 -25.18 -13.47
C LEU A 207 12.32 -25.93 -13.78
N TYR A 208 13.02 -26.42 -12.76
CA TYR A 208 14.23 -27.25 -12.84
C TYR A 208 14.09 -28.49 -11.96
#